data_AF-A0A934T482-F1
#
_entry.id   AF-A0A934T482-F1
#
_cell.length_a   1.000
_cell.length_b   1.000
_cell.length_c   1.000
_cell.angle_alpha   90.00
_cell.angle_beta   90.00
_cell.angle_gamma   90.00
#
_symmetry.space_group_name_H-M   'P 1'
#
loop_
_entity.id
_entity.type
_entity.pdbx_description
1 polymer ?
#
loop_
_entity_poly.entity_id
_entity_poly.type
_entity_poly.pdbx_seq_one_letter_code
_entity_poly.pdbx_strand_id
1 'polypeptide(L)'
;MNTTDKQELRAFIEKALASHADHAGLRDDESLFISGRLDSFTMMNLVMHLEQQFGIDFSDGDFEVELVDTLDAMEALIDARR
;
A
#
# COMPACT_ATOMS: atom_id res chain seq x y z
N MET A 1 1.65 6.53 -12.52
CA MET A 1 2.50 5.35 -12.23
C MET A 1 2.51 4.46 -13.46
N ASN A 2 3.57 3.70 -13.72
CA ASN A 2 3.56 2.78 -14.87
C ASN A 2 2.78 1.50 -14.54
N THR A 3 2.29 0.79 -15.57
CA THR A 3 1.47 -0.43 -15.38
C THR A 3 2.20 -1.54 -14.64
N THR A 4 3.51 -1.69 -14.86
CA THR A 4 4.34 -2.70 -14.17
C THR A 4 4.38 -2.44 -12.66
N ASP A 5 4.69 -1.22 -12.26
CA ASP A 5 4.73 -0.80 -10.86
C ASP A 5 3.38 -1.02 -10.15
N LYS A 6 2.27 -0.75 -10.85
CA LYS A 6 0.90 -1.04 -10.35
C LYS A 6 0.68 -2.52 -10.11
N GLN A 7 1.16 -3.37 -11.01
CA GLN A 7 1.06 -4.81 -10.87
C GLN A 7 1.93 -5.34 -9.73
N GLU A 8 3.13 -4.78 -9.54
CA GLU A 8 4.04 -5.17 -8.45
C GLU A 8 3.47 -4.79 -7.08
N LEU A 9 2.97 -3.56 -6.93
CA LEU A 9 2.33 -3.10 -5.71
C LEU A 9 1.09 -3.95 -5.38
N ARG A 10 0.23 -4.21 -6.38
CA ARG A 10 -0.92 -5.10 -6.21
C ARG A 10 -0.51 -6.50 -5.76
N ALA A 11 0.49 -7.10 -6.41
CA ALA A 11 0.96 -8.43 -6.06
C ALA A 11 1.54 -8.49 -4.63
N PHE A 12 2.19 -7.42 -4.17
CA PHE A 12 2.65 -7.29 -2.80
C PHE A 12 1.47 -7.31 -1.81
N ILE A 13 0.42 -6.52 -2.06
CA ILE A 13 -0.76 -6.45 -1.19
C ILE A 13 -1.53 -7.79 -1.20
N GLU A 14 -1.74 -8.39 -2.38
CA GLU A 14 -2.40 -9.70 -2.49
C GLU A 14 -1.65 -10.80 -1.73
N LYS A 15 -0.32 -10.78 -1.74
CA LYS A 15 0.50 -11.68 -0.92
C LYS A 15 0.33 -11.42 0.58
N ALA A 16 0.23 -10.16 0.98
CA ALA A 16 -0.02 -9.79 2.37
C ALA A 16 -1.40 -10.26 2.85
N LEU A 17 -2.43 -10.08 2.02
CA LEU A 17 -3.80 -10.56 2.26
C LEU A 17 -3.85 -12.09 2.38
N ALA A 18 -3.22 -12.80 1.45
CA ALA A 18 -3.15 -14.26 1.50
C ALA A 18 -2.47 -14.77 2.79
N SER A 19 -1.49 -14.03 3.31
CA SER A 19 -0.82 -14.35 4.59
C SER A 19 -1.76 -14.20 5.80
N HIS A 20 -2.82 -13.40 5.67
CA HIS A 20 -3.87 -13.22 6.67
C HIS A 20 -5.06 -14.18 6.46
N ALA A 21 -4.91 -15.19 5.59
CA ALA A 21 -6.00 -16.05 5.13
C ALA A 21 -7.17 -15.27 4.49
N ASP A 22 -6.91 -14.04 4.03
CA ASP A 22 -7.84 -13.26 3.26
C ASP A 22 -7.65 -13.57 1.77
N HIS A 23 -8.65 -14.27 1.23
CA HIS A 23 -8.71 -14.64 -0.18
C HIS A 23 -9.83 -13.91 -0.92
N ALA A 24 -10.41 -12.88 -0.30
CA ALA A 24 -11.35 -12.01 -0.99
C ALA A 24 -10.58 -11.20 -2.05
N GLY A 25 -11.24 -10.86 -3.15
CA GLY A 25 -10.64 -10.01 -4.17
C GLY A 25 -10.17 -8.67 -3.58
N LEU A 26 -9.11 -8.10 -4.15
CA LEU A 26 -8.64 -6.76 -3.82
C LEU A 26 -9.22 -5.75 -4.81
N ARG A 27 -10.04 -4.81 -4.33
CA ARG A 27 -10.46 -3.65 -5.12
C ARG A 27 -9.56 -2.45 -4.85
N ASP A 28 -9.42 -1.56 -5.82
CA ASP A 28 -8.49 -0.44 -5.75
C ASP A 28 -8.93 0.61 -4.70
N ASP A 29 -10.26 0.73 -4.51
CA ASP A 29 -10.94 1.67 -3.60
C ASP A 29 -11.17 1.11 -2.18
N GLU A 30 -10.69 -0.10 -1.91
CA GLU A 30 -11.00 -0.82 -0.68
C GLU A 30 -10.00 -0.52 0.43
N SER A 31 -10.54 -0.15 1.60
CA SER A 31 -9.77 0.09 2.81
C SER A 31 -9.09 -1.19 3.31
N LEU A 32 -7.79 -1.12 3.54
CA LEU A 32 -6.96 -2.24 3.98
C LEU A 32 -6.65 -2.18 5.47
N PHE A 33 -6.28 -1.01 6.00
CA PHE A 33 -5.80 -0.87 7.37
C PHE A 33 -6.88 -0.30 8.29
N ILE A 34 -7.63 0.71 7.85
CA ILE A 34 -8.72 1.31 8.63
C ILE A 34 -9.85 0.30 8.81
N SER A 35 -10.13 -0.53 7.80
CA SER A 35 -11.09 -1.64 7.88
C SER A 35 -10.63 -2.79 8.78
N GLY A 36 -9.33 -2.87 9.10
CA GLY A 36 -8.72 -3.98 9.83
C GLY A 36 -8.49 -5.24 8.99
N ARG A 37 -8.55 -5.14 7.65
CA ARG A 37 -8.26 -6.25 6.73
C ARG A 37 -6.79 -6.69 6.79
N LEU A 38 -5.90 -5.73 7.01
CA LEU A 38 -4.47 -5.91 7.29
C LEU A 38 -4.10 -5.23 8.61
N ASP A 39 -3.05 -5.73 9.25
CA ASP A 39 -2.58 -5.22 10.52
C ASP A 39 -1.52 -4.10 10.40
N SER A 40 -1.20 -3.49 11.53
CA SER A 40 -0.18 -2.42 11.61
C SER A 40 1.23 -2.90 11.27
N PHE A 41 1.53 -4.19 11.47
CA PHE A 41 2.82 -4.77 11.09
C PHE A 41 2.97 -4.81 9.56
N THR A 42 1.90 -5.21 8.87
CA THR A 42 1.81 -5.20 7.42
C THR A 42 1.90 -3.78 6.87
N MET A 43 1.26 -2.81 7.54
CA MET A 43 1.35 -1.40 7.18
C MET A 43 2.80 -0.90 7.22
N MET A 44 3.55 -1.20 8.28
CA MET A 44 4.96 -0.81 8.38
C MET A 44 5.80 -1.45 7.26
N ASN A 45 5.58 -2.74 6.96
CA ASN A 45 6.27 -3.41 5.86
C ASN A 45 5.95 -2.81 4.50
N LEU A 46 4.69 -2.40 4.30
CA LEU A 46 4.27 -1.70 3.09
C LEU A 46 4.96 -0.34 2.96
N VAL A 47 4.96 0.47 4.02
CA VAL A 47 5.65 1.77 4.02
C VAL A 47 7.12 1.60 3.64
N MET A 48 7.84 0.67 4.28
CA MET A 48 9.22 0.36 3.93
C MET A 48 9.40 -0.08 2.47
N HIS A 49 8.46 -0.89 1.95
CA HIS A 49 8.48 -1.31 0.55
C HIS A 49 8.31 -0.11 -0.39
N LEU A 50 7.40 0.81 -0.06
CA LEU A 50 7.17 2.03 -0.84
C LEU A 50 8.40 2.95 -0.85
N GLU A 51 9.07 3.12 0.29
CA GLU A 51 10.32 3.88 0.38
C GLU A 51 11.42 3.27 -0.50
N GLN A 52 11.61 1.95 -0.41
CA GLN A 52 12.69 1.26 -1.11
C GLN A 52 12.47 1.14 -2.62
N GLN A 53 11.23 0.88 -3.05
CA GLN A 53 10.93 0.68 -4.48
C GLN A 53 10.67 1.98 -5.22
N PHE A 54 10.00 2.95 -4.58
CA PHE A 54 9.58 4.18 -5.23
C PHE A 54 10.40 5.40 -4.82
N GLY A 55 11.30 5.29 -3.83
CA GLY A 55 12.10 6.41 -3.35
C GLY A 55 11.29 7.46 -2.60
N ILE A 56 10.13 7.08 -2.07
CA ILE A 56 9.30 7.96 -1.25
C ILE A 56 9.97 8.12 0.12
N ASP A 57 9.89 9.32 0.70
CA ASP A 57 10.34 9.59 2.07
C ASP A 57 9.12 9.89 2.95
N PHE A 58 8.82 9.00 3.90
CA PHE A 58 7.75 9.21 4.88
C PHE A 58 8.25 9.87 6.17
N SER A 59 9.54 10.18 6.28
CA SER A 59 10.15 10.84 7.45
C SER A 59 10.06 12.37 7.42
N ASP A 60 9.88 12.96 6.24
CA ASP A 60 9.86 14.42 6.02
C ASP A 60 8.46 15.06 6.19
N GLY A 61 7.52 14.37 6.86
CA GLY A 61 6.17 14.88 7.09
C GLY A 61 5.33 14.01 8.03
N ASP A 62 4.09 14.44 8.30
CA ASP A 62 3.12 13.66 9.05
C ASP A 62 2.62 12.50 8.18
N PHE A 63 3.00 11.27 8.55
CA PHE A 63 2.44 10.06 7.97
C PHE A 63 0.99 9.88 8.44
N GLU A 64 0.06 9.88 7.49
CA GLU A 64 -1.35 9.56 7.70
C GLU A 64 -1.67 8.18 7.10
N VAL A 65 -2.40 7.34 7.83
CA VAL A 65 -2.75 5.98 7.39
C VAL A 65 -3.54 6.01 6.08
N GLU A 66 -4.35 7.03 5.90
CA GLU A 66 -5.17 7.29 4.72
C GLU A 66 -4.35 7.32 3.42
N LEU A 67 -3.06 7.70 3.49
CA LEU A 67 -2.16 7.73 2.33
C LEU A 67 -1.82 6.33 1.81
N VAL A 68 -1.94 5.32 2.66
CA VAL A 68 -1.64 3.92 2.35
C VAL A 68 -2.83 3.00 2.63
N ASP A 69 -4.03 3.53 2.86
CA ASP A 69 -5.17 2.68 3.24
C ASP A 69 -5.78 1.92 2.05
N THR A 70 -5.69 2.47 0.84
CA THR A 70 -6.24 1.89 -0.39
C THR A 70 -5.19 1.85 -1.49
N LEU A 71 -5.37 1.00 -2.49
CA LEU A 71 -4.44 0.97 -3.62
C LEU A 71 -4.49 2.30 -4.41
N ASP A 72 -5.68 2.88 -4.57
CA ASP A 72 -5.85 4.20 -5.20
C ASP A 72 -5.08 5.30 -4.45
N ALA A 73 -5.10 5.29 -3.11
CA ALA A 73 -4.35 6.25 -2.30
C ALA A 73 -2.84 6.07 -2.46
N MET A 74 -2.34 4.83 -2.48
CA MET A 74 -0.93 4.54 -2.72
C MET A 74 -0.49 5.00 -4.12
N GLU A 75 -1.31 4.76 -5.14
CA GLU A 75 -1.05 5.22 -6.51
C GLU A 75 -0.95 6.74 -6.59
N ALA A 76 -1.91 7.44 -5.98
CA ALA A 76 -1.90 8.90 -5.91
C ALA A 76 -0.67 9.43 -5.14
N LEU A 77 -0.27 8.76 -4.05
CA LEU A 77 0.91 9.10 -3.28
C LEU A 77 2.19 8.94 -4.11
N ILE A 78 2.36 7.80 -4.78
CA ILE A 78 3.52 7.51 -5.62
C ILE A 78 3.59 8.55 -6.74
N ASP A 79 2.47 8.86 -7.39
CA ASP A 79 2.44 9.83 -8.48
C ASP A 79 2.68 11.27 -8.05
N ALA A 80 2.35 11.63 -6.81
CA ALA A 80 2.63 12.95 -6.26
C ALA A 80 4.11 13.13 -5.84
N ARG A 81 4.83 12.03 -5.57
CA ARG A 81 6.18 12.04 -4.97
C ARG A 81 7.30 11.60 -5.94
N ARG A 82 6.95 11.23 -7.17
CA ARG A 82 7.86 10.72 -8.21
C ARG A 82 8.11 11.73 -9.32
#